data_AF-A0A822DIC6-F1
#
_entry.id   AF-A0A822DIC6-F1
#
_cell.length_a   1.000
_cell.length_b   1.000
_cell.length_c   1.000
_cell.angle_alpha   90.00
_cell.angle_beta   90.00
_cell.angle_gamma   90.00
#
_symmetry.space_group_name_H-M   'P 1'
#
loop_
_entity.id
_entity.type
_entity.pdbx_description
1 polymer ?
#
loop_
_entity_poly.entity_id
_entity_poly.type
_entity_poly.pdbx_seq_one_letter_code
_entity_poly.pdbx_strand_id
1 'polypeptide(L)'
;FAAGGYSIGLIARKESSLQPVQKELEQQGHTALSVTADASNVSSLKNAFNTIRTKFGNDPEVLLYNASGFVYKSILDMKPEELQNALNICVVGGFVASQE
;
A
#
# COMPACT_ATOMS: atom_id res chain seq x y z
N PHE A 1 6.39 -8.80 11.16
CA PHE A 1 6.29 -9.59 9.92
C PHE A 1 7.64 -10.10 9.45
N ALA A 2 8.59 -9.24 9.05
CA ALA A 2 9.90 -9.67 8.54
C ALA A 2 10.69 -10.57 9.51
N ALA A 3 10.80 -10.17 10.79
CA ALA A 3 11.40 -10.99 11.84
C ALA A 3 10.68 -12.34 12.10
N GLY A 4 9.42 -12.45 11.67
CA GLY A 4 8.64 -13.69 11.70
C GLY A 4 8.83 -14.57 10.45
N GLY A 5 9.74 -14.22 9.54
CA GLY A 5 10.08 -15.03 8.36
C GLY A 5 9.37 -14.65 7.06
N TYR A 6 8.53 -13.61 7.06
CA TYR A 6 7.80 -13.18 5.85
C TYR A 6 8.68 -12.34 4.92
N SER A 7 8.56 -12.58 3.61
CA SER A 7 8.96 -11.62 2.57
C SER A 7 7.98 -10.45 2.55
N ILE A 8 8.48 -9.22 2.42
CA ILE A 8 7.66 -8.01 2.58
C ILE A 8 7.46 -7.28 1.25
N GLY A 9 6.23 -7.22 0.76
CA GLY A 9 5.82 -6.28 -0.29
C GLY A 9 5.37 -4.95 0.32
N LEU A 10 6.02 -3.85 -0.02
CA LEU A 10 5.69 -2.51 0.45
C LEU A 10 5.01 -1.72 -0.68
N ILE A 11 3.81 -1.18 -0.41
CA ILE A 11 3.07 -0.37 -1.37
C ILE A 11 2.80 1.01 -0.79
N ALA A 12 3.18 2.06 -1.53
CA ALA A 12 2.81 3.45 -1.24
C ALA A 12 2.90 4.31 -2.50
N ARG A 13 2.32 5.51 -2.45
CA ARG A 13 2.33 6.44 -3.58
C ARG A 13 3.71 6.99 -3.93
N LYS A 14 4.57 7.17 -2.91
CA LYS A 14 5.86 7.85 -3.05
C LYS A 14 6.98 6.85 -2.83
N GLU A 15 7.80 6.66 -3.85
CA GLU A 15 9.01 5.82 -3.76
C GLU A 15 9.92 6.26 -2.61
N SER A 16 10.06 7.58 -2.38
CA SER A 16 10.87 8.13 -1.29
C SER A 16 10.42 7.70 0.11
N SER A 17 9.17 7.27 0.29
CA SER A 17 8.69 6.71 1.56
C SER A 17 8.97 5.21 1.71
N LEU A 18 9.21 4.50 0.59
CA LEU A 18 9.40 3.06 0.55
C LEU A 18 10.88 2.67 0.63
N GLN A 19 11.73 3.35 -0.14
CA GLN A 19 13.16 3.03 -0.28
C GLN A 19 13.90 2.94 1.07
N PRO A 20 13.70 3.86 2.03
CA PRO A 20 14.36 3.74 3.34
C PRO A 20 13.95 2.46 4.09
N VAL A 21 12.67 2.10 4.04
CA VAL A 21 12.13 0.92 4.74
C VAL A 21 12.62 -0.37 4.08
N GLN A 22 12.59 -0.45 2.75
CA GLN A 22 13.15 -1.61 2.04
C GLN A 22 14.63 -1.80 2.37
N LYS A 23 15.42 -0.72 2.32
CA LYS A 23 16.85 -0.77 2.62
C LYS A 23 17.11 -1.24 4.05
N GLU A 24 16.34 -0.76 5.02
CA GLU A 24 16.45 -1.20 6.42
C GLU A 24 16.16 -2.71 6.55
N LEU A 25 15.09 -3.20 5.93
CA LEU A 25 14.74 -4.62 5.94
C LEU A 25 15.84 -5.47 5.30
N GLU A 26 16.36 -5.06 4.15
CA GLU A 26 17.45 -5.76 3.45
C GLU A 26 18.75 -5.75 4.26
N GLN A 27 19.08 -4.65 4.95
CA GLN A 27 20.25 -4.58 5.84
C GLN A 27 20.14 -5.54 7.04
N GLN A 28 18.91 -5.84 7.47
CA GLN A 28 18.62 -6.83 8.51
C GLN A 28 18.58 -8.27 7.96
N GLY A 29 18.85 -8.47 6.66
CA GLY A 29 18.86 -9.77 5.99
C GLY A 29 17.47 -10.27 5.59
N HIS A 30 16.46 -9.41 5.59
CA HIS A 30 15.10 -9.74 5.17
C HIS A 30 14.87 -9.45 3.67
N THR A 31 13.95 -10.20 3.06
CA THR A 31 13.52 -9.96 1.68
C THR A 31 12.42 -8.92 1.63
N ALA A 32 12.61 -7.85 0.86
CA ALA A 32 11.60 -6.82 0.65
C ALA A 32 11.51 -6.36 -0.81
N LEU A 33 10.35 -5.83 -1.20
CA LEU A 33 10.13 -5.22 -2.51
C LEU A 33 9.22 -3.99 -2.35
N SER A 34 9.70 -2.83 -2.80
CA SER A 34 8.90 -1.62 -2.92
C SER A 34 8.21 -1.54 -4.27
N VAL A 35 6.91 -1.29 -4.28
CA VAL A 35 6.13 -1.03 -5.49
C VAL A 35 5.28 0.22 -5.29
N THR A 36 5.34 1.16 -6.23
CA THR A 36 4.53 2.37 -6.14
C THR A 36 3.10 2.13 -6.63
N ALA A 37 2.11 2.61 -5.87
CA ALA A 37 0.71 2.60 -6.29
C ALA A 37 -0.10 3.70 -5.62
N ASP A 38 -1.16 4.13 -6.31
CA ASP A 38 -2.21 4.95 -5.72
C ASP A 38 -3.34 4.07 -5.19
N ALA A 39 -3.52 4.10 -3.87
CA ALA A 39 -4.58 3.37 -3.17
C ALA A 39 -6.01 3.78 -3.58
N SER A 40 -6.19 4.99 -4.13
CA SER A 40 -7.48 5.44 -4.68
C SER A 40 -7.77 4.90 -6.08
N ASN A 41 -6.78 4.29 -6.74
CA ASN A 41 -6.86 3.81 -8.11
C ASN A 41 -6.81 2.27 -8.17
N VAL A 42 -7.93 1.66 -8.53
CA VAL A 42 -8.10 0.20 -8.60
C VAL A 42 -7.03 -0.45 -9.47
N SER A 43 -6.86 0.02 -10.71
CA SER A 43 -5.87 -0.56 -11.64
C SER A 43 -4.44 -0.40 -11.12
N SER A 44 -4.14 0.70 -10.44
CA SER A 44 -2.83 0.92 -9.83
C SER A 44 -2.53 -0.11 -8.73
N LEU A 45 -3.50 -0.39 -7.85
CA LEU A 45 -3.34 -1.41 -6.80
C LEU A 45 -3.15 -2.79 -7.41
N LYS A 46 -4.02 -3.21 -8.34
CA LYS A 46 -3.94 -4.53 -8.99
C LYS A 46 -2.59 -4.76 -9.67
N ASN A 47 -2.08 -3.75 -10.37
CA ASN A 47 -0.77 -3.81 -10.99
C ASN A 47 0.35 -4.00 -9.97
N ALA A 48 0.27 -3.31 -8.82
CA ALA A 48 1.27 -3.46 -7.77
C ALA A 48 1.26 -4.85 -7.13
N PHE A 49 0.08 -5.40 -6.83
CA PHE A 49 -0.05 -6.80 -6.39
C PHE A 49 0.49 -7.78 -7.43
N ASN A 50 0.20 -7.57 -8.72
CA ASN A 50 0.76 -8.40 -9.78
C ASN A 50 2.29 -8.34 -9.85
N THR A 51 2.90 -7.17 -9.66
CA THR A 51 4.35 -7.03 -9.56
C THR A 51 4.93 -7.80 -8.36
N ILE A 52 4.28 -7.72 -7.20
CA ILE A 52 4.67 -8.48 -6.00
C ILE A 52 4.60 -9.98 -6.25
N ARG A 53 3.48 -10.48 -6.80
CA ARG A 53 3.32 -11.91 -7.17
C ARG A 53 4.38 -12.36 -8.16
N THR A 54 4.65 -11.55 -9.18
CA THR A 54 5.69 -11.87 -10.18
C THR A 54 7.07 -11.98 -9.54
N LYS A 55 7.38 -11.14 -8.54
CA LYS A 55 8.67 -11.16 -7.85
C LYS A 55 8.81 -12.32 -6.87
N PHE A 56 7.77 -12.63 -6.10
CA PHE A 56 7.83 -13.63 -5.02
C PHE A 56 7.26 -15.00 -5.39
N GLY A 57 6.58 -15.10 -6.53
CA GLY A 57 6.05 -16.35 -7.08
C GLY A 57 4.76 -16.86 -6.44
N ASN A 58 4.18 -16.14 -5.48
CA ASN A 58 3.00 -16.56 -4.72
C ASN A 58 2.08 -15.37 -4.42
N ASP A 59 0.82 -15.66 -4.08
CA ASP A 59 -0.13 -14.68 -3.54
C ASP A 59 0.25 -14.25 -2.10
N PRO A 60 -0.12 -13.04 -1.66
CA PRO A 60 0.11 -12.60 -0.29
C PRO A 60 -0.66 -13.47 0.72
N GLU A 61 0.03 -14.01 1.72
CA GLU A 61 -0.60 -14.73 2.83
C GLU A 61 -1.21 -13.79 3.88
N VAL A 62 -0.68 -12.57 3.97
CA VAL A 62 -1.08 -11.56 4.96
C VAL A 62 -1.12 -10.20 4.29
N LEU A 63 -2.24 -9.49 4.47
CA LEU A 63 -2.42 -8.11 4.03
C LEU A 63 -2.49 -7.17 5.24
N LEU A 64 -1.63 -6.15 5.25
CA LEU A 64 -1.75 -5.00 6.16
C LEU A 64 -2.15 -3.76 5.37
N TYR A 65 -3.44 -3.44 5.37
CA TYR A 65 -3.93 -2.23 4.75
C TYR A 65 -3.84 -1.04 5.71
N ASN A 66 -2.82 -0.20 5.55
CA ASN A 66 -2.57 0.97 6.40
C ASN A 66 -2.54 2.30 5.61
N ALA A 67 -3.10 2.32 4.39
CA ALA A 67 -3.21 3.57 3.64
C ALA A 67 -4.31 4.46 4.23
N SER A 68 -4.07 5.77 4.26
CA SER A 68 -5.03 6.76 4.76
C SER A 68 -5.12 7.97 3.86
N GLY A 69 -6.34 8.45 3.62
CA GLY A 69 -6.66 9.68 2.93
C GLY A 69 -7.07 10.81 3.87
N PHE A 70 -6.59 10.80 5.12
CA PHE A 70 -6.99 11.78 6.15
C PHE A 70 -6.82 13.23 5.67
N VAL A 71 -7.86 14.04 5.88
CA VAL A 71 -7.92 15.45 5.49
C VAL A 71 -7.99 16.31 6.73
N TYR A 72 -7.01 17.19 6.91
CA TYR A 72 -6.92 18.05 8.09
C TYR A 72 -7.74 19.34 7.92
N LYS A 73 -9.07 19.21 7.99
CA LYS A 73 -10.04 20.31 7.87
C LYS A 73 -11.27 20.08 8.76
N SER A 74 -12.01 21.14 9.04
CA SER A 74 -13.37 21.03 9.58
C SER A 74 -14.30 20.38 8.56
N ILE A 75 -15.34 19.70 9.04
CA ILE A 75 -16.36 19.06 8.17
C ILE A 75 -17.09 20.07 7.28
N LEU A 76 -17.20 21.34 7.69
CA LEU A 76 -17.85 22.39 6.92
C LEU A 76 -16.96 22.97 5.81
N ASP A 77 -15.63 22.81 5.94
CA ASP A 77 -14.64 23.33 5.00
C ASP A 77 -14.11 22.25 4.03
N MET A 78 -14.48 21.00 4.28
CA MET A 78 -14.09 19.86 3.46
C MET A 78 -14.89 19.88 2.15
N LYS A 79 -14.18 19.83 1.02
CA LYS A 79 -14.84 19.75 -0.27
C LYS A 79 -15.34 18.32 -0.55
N PRO A 80 -16.43 18.13 -1.31
CA PRO A 80 -16.90 16.80 -1.69
C PRO A 80 -15.83 15.92 -2.34
N GLU A 81 -14.94 16.49 -3.15
CA GLU A 81 -13.88 15.74 -3.83
C GLU A 81 -12.81 15.24 -2.85
N GLU A 82 -12.55 15.99 -1.78
CA GLU A 82 -11.62 15.57 -0.72
C GLU A 82 -12.20 14.40 0.07
N LEU A 83 -13.51 14.42 0.33
CA LEU A 83 -14.20 13.33 1.01
C LEU A 83 -14.24 12.08 0.12
N GLN A 84 -14.59 12.24 -1.15
CA GLN A 84 -14.60 11.13 -2.11
C GLN A 84 -13.22 10.49 -2.23
N ASN A 85 -12.16 11.30 -2.31
CA ASN A 85 -10.80 10.77 -2.35
C ASN A 85 -10.42 10.03 -1.05
N ALA A 86 -10.79 10.56 0.12
CA ALA A 86 -10.57 9.89 1.39
C ALA A 86 -11.30 8.53 1.47
N LEU A 87 -12.55 8.46 1.00
CA LEU A 87 -13.31 7.21 0.91
C LEU A 87 -12.69 6.22 -0.09
N ASN A 88 -12.22 6.72 -1.24
CA ASN A 88 -11.54 5.89 -2.23
C ASN A 88 -10.27 5.26 -1.66
N ILE A 89 -9.49 6.00 -0.88
CA ILE A 89 -8.28 5.48 -0.23
C ILE A 89 -8.68 4.55 0.92
N CYS A 90 -9.39 5.04 1.93
CA CYS A 90 -9.58 4.31 3.19
C CYS A 90 -10.54 3.11 3.07
N VAL A 91 -11.50 3.16 2.15
CA VAL A 91 -12.58 2.16 2.05
C VAL A 91 -12.44 1.35 0.76
N VAL A 92 -12.52 2.00 -0.40
CA VAL A 92 -12.49 1.29 -1.69
C VAL A 92 -11.14 0.61 -1.90
N GLY A 93 -10.04 1.31 -1.62
CA GLY A 93 -8.70 0.76 -1.73
C GLY A 93 -8.47 -0.42 -0.80
N GLY A 94 -8.98 -0.36 0.44
CA GLY A 94 -8.93 -1.48 1.39
C GLY A 94 -9.74 -2.69 0.92
N PHE A 95 -10.94 -2.45 0.40
CA PHE A 95 -11.78 -3.48 -0.20
C PHE A 95 -11.10 -4.14 -1.40
N VAL A 96 -10.58 -3.35 -2.35
CA VAL A 96 -9.87 -3.87 -3.53
C VAL A 96 -8.64 -4.66 -3.11
N ALA A 97 -7.83 -4.14 -2.18
CA ALA A 97 -6.65 -4.84 -1.69
C ALA A 97 -7.01 -6.18 -1.04
N SER A 98 -8.15 -6.30 -0.37
CA SER A 98 -8.61 -7.57 0.23
C SER A 98 -9.04 -8.64 -0.80
N GLN A 99 -9.23 -8.26 -2.06
CA GLN A 99 -9.52 -9.18 -3.16
C GLN A 99 -8.25 -9.67 -3.86
N GLU A 100 -7.09 -9.12 -3.51
CA GLU A 100 -5.79 -9.41 -4.11
C GLU A 100 -4.92 -10.26 -3.16
#